data_AF-T1ERW7-F1
#
_entry.id   AF-T1ERW7-F1
#
_cell.length_a   1.000
_cell.length_b   1.000
_cell.length_c   1.000
_cell.angle_alpha   90.00
_cell.angle_beta   90.00
_cell.angle_gamma   90.00
#
_symmetry.space_group_name_H-M   'P 1'
#
loop_
_entity.id
_entity.type
_entity.pdbx_description
1 polymer ?
#
loop_
_entity_poly.entity_id
_entity_poly.type
_entity_poly.pdbx_seq_one_letter_code
_entity_poly.pdbx_strand_id
1 'polypeptide(L)'
;MIFLFIFDANIGWLFRSVAQMVRVPHHDNRSSVAHAAIDLKESYIGCYRNISSTKTVASVGSVDECSLKCTDESNNMIALKSGEECNCIGRLDSAVASSQCDVPCTNGDACGGSDSYSVYKSKPRVMHDSHASMDNRHNRSIEMTLPADYTLETCAHFCLETNHTFFQKIADGKCECFQELAVKVGNMAVFICDQSCLYDPAEICDCHHIGYESDETVIFATRFQYDFQRGASTYSHCNNRGSERFQVTKCSDGCEGGWRGDWCRERDCRVWNGDCGSELNCVQLTVNGNEYVECVCPRDTVRNKWNKCEVMRKNLALNKPSYCSTQFFSGVDFKYDPLYLTDGMYDGFHLSHIGDNNPAWLAVDLLNSYHVGFVRAYNRWTDNADHLERMSKFVVRLNETFNVSSRCDIRNKTNLCGYGPENALQSGNPMIVFCENFALLSQFVIIQQSDDKFHNGNTALAELEVFEAGCDLFNGRCEDETCVEVNKETRTTICCGCLVTTLVTIIKSLNKIFNENTKYFNEYANAANKSKMSKLSLGNFWYVLAAIVAALFLFAVMVGFIMKKKLKDPEENEQKEKEEENENKEENEEETQLEADTED
;
A
#
# COMPACT_ATOMS: atom_id res chain seq x y z
N MET A 1 10.87 -83.33 -29.51
CA MET A 1 11.51 -82.04 -29.16
C MET A 1 10.41 -81.16 -28.59
N ILE A 2 10.23 -81.13 -27.26
CA ILE A 2 10.90 -80.19 -26.32
C ILE A 2 10.47 -78.75 -26.66
N PHE A 3 9.74 -77.98 -25.87
CA PHE A 3 9.14 -78.11 -24.53
C PHE A 3 7.99 -77.08 -24.47
N LEU A 4 6.85 -77.45 -23.89
CA LEU A 4 5.69 -76.60 -23.58
C LEU A 4 5.21 -77.04 -22.18
N PHE A 5 5.26 -76.14 -21.20
CA PHE A 5 4.71 -76.21 -19.83
C PHE A 5 4.37 -74.74 -19.50
N ILE A 6 3.13 -74.27 -19.25
CA ILE A 6 2.10 -74.58 -18.24
C ILE A 6 2.65 -74.55 -16.79
N PHE A 7 2.38 -73.47 -16.03
CA PHE A 7 1.39 -73.45 -14.93
C PHE A 7 1.26 -72.10 -14.22
N ASP A 8 0.03 -71.89 -13.74
CA ASP A 8 -0.58 -70.79 -12.99
C ASP A 8 -0.10 -70.55 -11.54
N ALA A 9 -0.46 -69.35 -11.05
CA ALA A 9 -0.97 -68.98 -9.72
C ALA A 9 -0.10 -69.04 -8.45
N ASN A 10 0.14 -67.86 -7.84
CA ASN A 10 -0.38 -67.44 -6.51
C ASN A 10 0.26 -66.09 -6.10
N ILE A 11 -0.52 -65.04 -5.89
CA ILE A 11 -1.00 -64.54 -4.58
C ILE A 11 0.14 -64.21 -3.60
N GLY A 12 0.26 -62.90 -3.32
CA GLY A 12 0.60 -62.41 -1.99
C GLY A 12 2.01 -61.84 -1.80
N TRP A 13 2.03 -60.63 -1.26
CA TRP A 13 3.15 -59.97 -0.55
C TRP A 13 4.28 -59.39 -1.40
N LEU A 14 4.25 -58.06 -1.58
CA LEU A 14 5.26 -57.10 -1.12
C LEU A 14 5.08 -55.76 -1.86
N PHE A 15 4.23 -54.89 -1.31
CA PHE A 15 4.40 -53.44 -1.44
C PHE A 15 4.35 -52.87 -0.03
N ARG A 16 5.53 -52.70 0.57
CA ARG A 16 5.76 -51.91 1.78
C ARG A 16 6.90 -50.94 1.49
N SER A 17 6.63 -49.67 1.78
CA SER A 17 7.58 -48.56 1.99
C SER A 17 8.21 -48.00 0.71
N VAL A 18 8.21 -46.69 0.42
CA VAL A 18 8.39 -45.55 1.33
C VAL A 18 7.50 -44.38 0.88
N ALA A 19 6.44 -44.09 1.65
CA ALA A 19 5.79 -42.78 1.68
C ALA A 19 5.83 -42.36 3.16
N GLN A 20 6.90 -41.68 3.54
CA GLN A 20 7.08 -41.17 4.89
C GLN A 20 6.33 -39.85 4.99
N MET A 21 5.01 -39.96 5.12
CA MET A 21 4.16 -38.90 5.64
C MET A 21 4.64 -38.58 7.06
N VAL A 22 5.24 -37.40 7.23
CA VAL A 22 5.40 -36.78 8.55
C VAL A 22 4.00 -36.54 9.09
N ARG A 23 3.51 -37.46 9.95
CA ARG A 23 2.35 -37.19 10.81
C ARG A 23 2.78 -36.19 11.85
N VAL A 24 2.39 -34.93 11.66
CA VAL A 24 2.30 -33.98 12.77
C VAL A 24 1.28 -34.56 13.76
N PRO A 25 1.63 -34.76 15.04
CA PRO A 25 0.69 -35.27 16.03
C PRO A 25 -0.42 -34.24 16.25
N HIS A 26 -1.65 -34.59 15.90
CA HIS A 26 -2.84 -33.87 16.31
C HIS A 26 -2.99 -34.07 17.83
N HIS A 27 -2.49 -33.12 18.62
CA HIS A 27 -2.80 -33.00 20.03
C HIS A 27 -4.23 -32.46 20.17
N ASP A 28 -5.22 -33.36 20.17
CA ASP A 28 -6.56 -33.06 20.71
C ASP A 28 -6.45 -33.01 22.24
N ASN A 29 -5.92 -31.90 22.76
CA ASN A 29 -5.98 -31.57 24.18
C ASN A 29 -6.81 -30.29 24.33
N ARG A 30 -8.12 -30.40 24.11
CA ARG A 30 -9.12 -29.39 24.46
C ARG A 30 -9.25 -29.29 25.99
N SER A 31 -8.18 -28.85 26.65
CA SER A 31 -8.31 -28.15 27.92
C SER A 31 -8.91 -26.79 27.57
N SER A 32 -10.08 -26.47 28.12
CA SER A 32 -10.70 -25.15 27.98
C SER A 32 -9.85 -24.13 28.74
N VAL A 33 -8.74 -23.71 28.14
CA VAL A 33 -8.02 -22.53 28.60
C VAL A 33 -8.98 -21.37 28.36
N ALA A 34 -9.45 -20.76 29.44
CA ALA A 34 -10.30 -19.58 29.36
C ALA A 34 -9.54 -18.52 28.54
N HIS A 35 -10.15 -18.07 27.44
CA HIS A 35 -9.61 -16.98 26.63
C HIS A 35 -9.48 -15.76 27.55
N ALA A 36 -8.24 -15.28 27.75
CA ALA A 36 -8.02 -14.07 28.52
C ALA A 36 -8.67 -12.90 27.78
N ALA A 37 -9.39 -12.04 28.50
CA ALA A 37 -9.96 -10.83 27.92
C ALA A 37 -8.84 -9.93 27.38
N ILE A 38 -9.09 -9.26 26.25
CA ILE A 38 -8.14 -8.33 25.65
C ILE A 38 -8.03 -7.08 26.52
N ASP A 39 -6.81 -6.63 26.78
CA ASP A 39 -6.58 -5.27 27.29
C ASP A 39 -6.77 -4.27 26.15
N LEU A 40 -7.97 -3.69 26.05
CA LEU A 40 -8.32 -2.76 24.98
C LEU A 40 -7.39 -1.54 24.88
N LYS A 41 -6.73 -1.14 25.97
CA LYS A 41 -5.83 0.01 25.98
C LYS A 41 -4.51 -0.33 25.30
N GLU A 42 -3.90 -1.45 25.71
CA GLU A 42 -2.57 -1.87 25.24
C GLU A 42 -2.64 -2.58 23.88
N SER A 43 -3.80 -3.16 23.52
CA SER A 43 -3.98 -3.87 22.26
C SER A 43 -4.40 -3.00 21.09
N TYR A 44 -4.93 -1.79 21.30
CA TYR A 44 -5.42 -0.96 20.19
C TYR A 44 -4.27 -0.38 19.36
N ILE A 45 -4.16 -0.81 18.11
CA ILE A 45 -3.08 -0.43 17.20
C ILE A 45 -3.40 0.90 16.50
N GLY A 46 -4.66 1.09 16.08
CA GLY A 46 -5.08 2.30 15.35
C GLY A 46 -6.25 2.06 14.41
N CYS A 47 -6.49 3.01 13.50
CA CYS A 47 -7.54 2.97 12.51
C CYS A 47 -6.98 2.91 11.08
N TYR A 48 -7.53 2.03 10.24
CA TYR A 48 -6.96 1.72 8.92
C TYR A 48 -8.04 1.62 7.85
N ARG A 49 -7.74 1.99 6.61
CA ARG A 49 -8.68 1.82 5.49
C ARG A 49 -8.41 0.59 4.62
N ASN A 50 -7.22 -0.01 4.73
CA ASN A 50 -6.85 -1.18 3.95
C ASN A 50 -6.33 -2.31 4.83
N ILE A 51 -6.84 -3.52 4.61
CA ILE A 51 -6.46 -4.73 5.34
C ILE A 51 -6.40 -5.94 4.39
N SER A 52 -5.61 -6.95 4.77
CA SER A 52 -5.64 -8.27 4.15
C SER A 52 -6.18 -9.29 5.16
N SER A 53 -7.44 -9.70 4.95
CA SER A 53 -8.14 -10.66 5.79
C SER A 53 -7.84 -12.10 5.36
N THR A 54 -7.48 -12.97 6.30
CA THR A 54 -7.46 -14.42 6.08
C THR A 54 -8.80 -15.06 6.38
N LYS A 55 -9.61 -14.40 7.20
CA LYS A 55 -10.91 -14.89 7.65
C LYS A 55 -11.81 -13.72 8.04
N THR A 56 -12.99 -13.65 7.43
CA THR A 56 -14.04 -12.70 7.79
C THR A 56 -15.15 -13.41 8.58
N VAL A 57 -15.55 -12.80 9.69
CA VAL A 57 -16.63 -13.22 10.57
C VAL A 57 -17.77 -12.20 10.42
N ALA A 58 -18.96 -12.70 10.08
CA ALA A 58 -20.04 -11.87 9.59
C ALA A 58 -20.60 -10.86 10.61
N SER A 59 -20.65 -11.20 11.90
CA SER A 59 -21.16 -10.32 12.95
C SER A 59 -20.58 -10.71 14.30
N VAL A 60 -20.13 -9.72 15.07
CA VAL A 60 -19.66 -9.82 16.45
C VAL A 60 -20.21 -8.65 17.27
N GLY A 61 -20.40 -8.85 18.57
CA GLY A 61 -20.89 -7.81 19.49
C GLY A 61 -19.82 -7.04 20.25
N SER A 62 -18.56 -7.46 20.18
CA SER A 62 -17.42 -6.87 20.90
C SER A 62 -16.07 -7.21 20.27
N VAL A 63 -15.01 -6.50 20.70
CA VAL A 63 -13.63 -6.81 20.31
C VAL A 63 -13.19 -8.17 20.84
N ASP A 64 -13.54 -8.51 22.08
CA ASP A 64 -13.25 -9.81 22.69
C ASP A 64 -13.90 -10.98 21.93
N GLU A 65 -15.13 -10.80 21.45
CA GLU A 65 -15.79 -11.83 20.63
C GLU A 65 -15.04 -12.03 19.31
N CYS A 66 -14.62 -10.96 18.65
CA CYS A 66 -13.82 -11.05 17.43
C CYS A 66 -12.51 -11.80 17.67
N SER A 67 -11.80 -11.46 18.74
CA SER A 67 -10.58 -12.14 19.17
C SER A 67 -10.78 -13.65 19.33
N LEU A 68 -11.83 -14.03 20.06
CA LEU A 68 -12.16 -15.43 20.29
C LEU A 68 -12.36 -16.18 18.96
N LYS A 69 -13.05 -15.56 17.99
CA LYS A 69 -13.29 -16.16 16.65
C LYS A 69 -12.01 -16.27 15.80
N CYS A 70 -10.99 -15.49 16.10
CA CYS A 70 -9.69 -15.50 15.43
C CYS A 70 -8.60 -16.28 16.20
N THR A 71 -8.95 -16.96 17.31
CA THR A 71 -7.98 -17.68 18.15
C THR A 71 -7.21 -18.76 17.38
N ASP A 72 -7.86 -19.45 16.44
CA ASP A 72 -7.26 -20.55 15.66
C ASP A 72 -6.42 -20.09 14.46
N GLU A 73 -6.44 -18.80 14.11
CA GLU A 73 -5.65 -18.25 13.00
C GLU A 73 -4.17 -18.12 13.40
N SER A 74 -3.21 -18.16 12.48
CA SER A 74 -1.82 -17.83 12.81
C SER A 74 -1.59 -16.32 13.04
N ASN A 75 -2.48 -15.49 12.49
CA ASN A 75 -2.43 -14.05 12.58
C ASN A 75 -2.67 -13.55 14.01
N ASN A 76 -1.95 -12.50 14.41
CA ASN A 76 -1.99 -11.95 15.76
C ASN A 76 -2.86 -10.69 15.90
N MET A 77 -3.48 -10.24 14.81
CA MET A 77 -4.27 -9.02 14.73
C MET A 77 -5.70 -9.31 14.28
N ILE A 78 -6.61 -8.47 14.77
CA ILE A 78 -8.01 -8.44 14.35
C ILE A 78 -8.39 -7.03 13.91
N ALA A 79 -9.32 -6.94 12.96
CA ALA A 79 -9.86 -5.69 12.44
C ALA A 79 -11.38 -5.71 12.49
N LEU A 80 -11.97 -4.68 13.09
CA LEU A 80 -13.41 -4.51 13.20
C LEU A 80 -13.89 -3.32 12.37
N LYS A 81 -15.01 -3.47 11.67
CA LYS A 81 -15.62 -2.42 10.83
C LYS A 81 -17.14 -2.40 10.97
N SER A 82 -17.73 -1.22 10.79
CA SER A 82 -19.18 -1.02 10.81
C SER A 82 -19.88 -1.52 12.09
N GLY A 83 -19.16 -1.63 13.21
CA GLY A 83 -19.72 -2.04 14.50
C GLY A 83 -19.96 -3.54 14.67
N GLU A 84 -19.82 -4.36 13.63
CA GLU A 84 -20.10 -5.80 13.70
C GLU A 84 -19.22 -6.69 12.81
N GLU A 85 -18.63 -6.16 11.73
CA GLU A 85 -17.78 -6.96 10.84
C GLU A 85 -16.44 -7.22 11.55
N CYS A 86 -16.01 -8.48 11.60
CA CYS A 86 -14.75 -8.88 12.21
C CYS A 86 -13.86 -9.59 11.17
N ASN A 87 -12.57 -9.24 11.14
CA ASN A 87 -11.59 -9.82 10.25
C ASN A 87 -10.36 -10.26 11.03
N CYS A 88 -9.90 -11.49 10.80
CA CYS A 88 -8.59 -11.94 11.25
C CYS A 88 -7.58 -11.54 10.19
N ILE A 89 -6.60 -10.70 10.55
CA ILE A 89 -5.76 -10.01 9.57
C ILE A 89 -4.27 -10.27 9.80
N GLY A 90 -3.55 -10.53 8.70
CA GLY A 90 -2.09 -10.64 8.73
C GLY A 90 -1.39 -9.35 8.29
N ARG A 91 -2.06 -8.52 7.49
CA ARG A 91 -1.51 -7.29 6.93
C ARG A 91 -2.53 -6.17 6.97
N LEU A 92 -2.03 -4.95 7.06
CA LEU A 92 -2.79 -3.72 7.11
C LEU A 92 -1.96 -2.59 6.50
N ASP A 93 -2.61 -1.58 5.96
CA ASP A 93 -1.98 -0.39 5.37
C ASP A 93 -2.98 0.78 5.39
N SER A 94 -2.54 1.96 4.96
CA SER A 94 -3.38 3.15 4.87
C SER A 94 -3.97 3.55 6.23
N ALA A 95 -3.09 3.82 7.19
CA ALA A 95 -3.48 4.30 8.52
C ALA A 95 -4.17 5.66 8.41
N VAL A 96 -5.26 5.83 9.15
CA VAL A 96 -6.02 7.07 9.29
C VAL A 96 -6.15 7.43 10.76
N ALA A 97 -6.57 8.67 11.04
CA ALA A 97 -6.87 9.08 12.40
C ALA A 97 -7.96 8.18 13.02
N SER A 98 -7.76 7.77 14.27
CA SER A 98 -8.71 6.98 15.07
C SER A 98 -10.08 7.64 15.20
N SER A 99 -10.18 8.96 15.02
CA SER A 99 -11.46 9.66 14.92
C SER A 99 -12.33 9.23 13.73
N GLN A 100 -11.76 8.55 12.72
CA GLN A 100 -12.51 7.95 11.61
C GLN A 100 -13.06 6.56 11.94
N CYS A 101 -12.67 5.99 13.08
CA CYS A 101 -13.21 4.74 13.61
C CYS A 101 -14.25 5.07 14.70
N ASP A 102 -15.31 5.76 14.30
CA ASP A 102 -16.32 6.36 15.17
C ASP A 102 -17.56 5.49 15.39
N VAL A 103 -17.58 4.26 14.85
CA VAL A 103 -18.69 3.31 14.99
C VAL A 103 -18.39 2.32 16.12
N PRO A 104 -19.15 2.36 17.23
CA PRO A 104 -18.96 1.42 18.32
C PRO A 104 -19.64 0.07 18.05
N CYS A 105 -19.14 -0.97 18.70
CA CYS A 105 -19.82 -2.25 18.86
C CYS A 105 -21.07 -2.11 19.76
N THR A 106 -21.88 -3.17 19.81
CA THR A 106 -23.06 -3.25 20.69
C THR A 106 -22.71 -3.05 22.18
N ASN A 107 -21.52 -3.50 22.60
CA ASN A 107 -21.03 -3.32 23.97
C ASN A 107 -20.34 -1.96 24.23
N GLY A 108 -20.17 -1.12 23.20
CA GLY A 108 -19.52 0.19 23.30
C GLY A 108 -18.04 0.24 22.93
N ASP A 109 -17.40 -0.89 22.60
CA ASP A 109 -16.00 -0.89 22.13
C ASP A 109 -15.88 -0.17 20.78
N ALA A 110 -14.72 0.39 20.46
CA ALA A 110 -14.43 1.00 19.16
C ALA A 110 -14.32 -0.10 18.08
N CYS A 111 -15.26 -0.11 17.13
CA CYS A 111 -15.43 -1.19 16.16
C CYS A 111 -15.43 -0.68 14.71
N GLY A 112 -14.44 0.18 14.44
CA GLY A 112 -14.18 0.73 13.12
C GLY A 112 -15.04 1.94 12.78
N GLY A 113 -15.06 2.28 11.52
CA GLY A 113 -15.92 3.31 10.95
C GLY A 113 -16.80 2.71 9.85
N SER A 114 -17.42 3.59 9.07
CA SER A 114 -18.18 3.15 7.88
C SER A 114 -17.28 2.63 6.76
N ASP A 115 -16.07 3.19 6.61
CA ASP A 115 -15.09 2.83 5.59
C ASP A 115 -13.72 2.45 6.16
N SER A 116 -13.57 2.47 7.49
CA SER A 116 -12.32 2.22 8.21
C SER A 116 -12.45 1.08 9.22
N TYR A 117 -11.32 0.49 9.60
CA TYR A 117 -11.19 -0.64 10.49
C TYR A 117 -10.48 -0.22 11.77
N SER A 118 -11.06 -0.52 12.94
CA SER A 118 -10.32 -0.48 14.21
C SER A 118 -9.51 -1.75 14.34
N VAL A 119 -8.20 -1.62 14.54
CA VAL A 119 -7.28 -2.75 14.58
C VAL A 119 -6.74 -2.96 15.99
N TYR A 120 -6.71 -4.23 16.41
CA TYR A 120 -6.21 -4.66 17.71
C TYR A 120 -5.21 -5.80 17.58
N LYS A 121 -4.17 -5.82 18.43
CA LYS A 121 -3.35 -7.00 18.71
C LYS A 121 -4.15 -7.92 19.64
N SER A 122 -4.63 -9.05 19.12
CA SER A 122 -5.47 -9.99 19.88
C SER A 122 -4.67 -11.05 20.64
N LYS A 123 -3.43 -11.31 20.23
CA LYS A 123 -2.55 -12.31 20.86
C LYS A 123 -1.07 -12.04 20.53
N PRO A 124 -0.13 -12.72 21.23
CA PRO A 124 1.27 -12.79 20.86
C PRO A 124 1.51 -13.17 19.40
N ARG A 125 2.60 -12.67 18.83
CA ARG A 125 2.97 -12.95 17.45
C ARG A 125 3.79 -14.25 17.40
N VAL A 126 3.30 -15.21 16.63
CA VAL A 126 3.97 -16.51 16.45
C VAL A 126 4.61 -16.68 15.07
N MET A 127 4.39 -15.72 14.17
CA MET A 127 4.98 -15.69 12.83
C MET A 127 5.58 -14.32 12.55
N HIS A 128 6.77 -14.31 11.98
CA HIS A 128 7.49 -13.10 11.61
C HIS A 128 7.80 -13.11 10.12
N ASP A 129 7.92 -11.94 9.50
CA ASP A 129 8.31 -11.84 8.09
C ASP A 129 9.82 -12.02 7.97
N SER A 130 10.28 -13.27 7.82
CA SER A 130 11.64 -13.49 7.39
C SER A 130 11.83 -12.95 5.97
N HIS A 131 13.01 -12.39 5.78
CA HIS A 131 13.52 -12.04 4.48
C HIS A 131 14.50 -13.13 4.04
N ALA A 132 15.65 -13.27 4.69
CA ALA A 132 16.65 -14.27 4.31
C ALA A 132 17.44 -14.72 5.55
N SER A 133 18.08 -15.90 5.49
CA SER A 133 19.23 -16.18 6.36
C SER A 133 20.53 -15.78 5.67
N MET A 134 21.49 -15.26 6.41
CA MET A 134 22.81 -14.87 5.89
C MET A 134 23.95 -15.41 6.78
N ASP A 135 25.02 -15.91 6.14
CA ASP A 135 26.24 -16.40 6.80
C ASP A 135 26.94 -15.34 7.66
N ASN A 136 26.75 -14.07 7.32
CA ASN A 136 27.42 -12.96 7.96
C ASN A 136 26.45 -11.84 8.29
N ARG A 137 26.72 -11.17 9.40
CA ARG A 137 25.97 -9.99 9.83
C ARG A 137 25.97 -8.92 8.74
N HIS A 138 24.83 -8.26 8.60
CA HIS A 138 24.75 -7.05 7.81
C HIS A 138 25.46 -5.88 8.51
N ASN A 139 26.06 -4.96 7.74
CA ASN A 139 26.57 -3.73 8.31
C ASN A 139 25.40 -2.88 8.81
N ARG A 140 25.51 -2.43 10.05
CA ARG A 140 24.46 -1.76 10.81
C ARG A 140 24.26 -0.32 10.33
N SER A 141 23.00 0.12 10.30
CA SER A 141 22.70 1.56 10.30
C SER A 141 22.51 2.06 11.74
N ILE A 142 21.75 1.32 12.55
CA ILE A 142 21.45 1.65 13.94
C ILE A 142 21.36 0.39 14.82
N GLU A 143 21.71 0.50 16.10
CA GLU A 143 21.60 -0.56 17.12
C GLU A 143 20.81 -0.09 18.36
N MET A 144 20.01 -0.98 18.93
CA MET A 144 19.41 -0.85 20.26
C MET A 144 19.77 -2.05 21.13
N THR A 145 20.16 -1.78 22.39
CA THR A 145 20.28 -2.82 23.40
C THR A 145 18.89 -3.12 23.95
N LEU A 146 18.46 -4.37 23.82
CA LEU A 146 17.13 -4.79 24.23
C LEU A 146 17.11 -5.15 25.72
N PRO A 147 16.01 -4.85 26.44
CA PRO A 147 15.76 -5.39 27.79
C PRO A 147 15.77 -6.92 27.78
N ALA A 148 15.88 -7.59 28.93
CA ALA A 148 15.96 -9.06 28.95
C ALA A 148 14.68 -9.77 28.45
N ASP A 149 13.52 -9.14 28.65
CA ASP A 149 12.18 -9.63 28.33
C ASP A 149 11.68 -9.25 26.92
N TYR A 150 12.57 -8.77 26.05
CA TYR A 150 12.21 -8.37 24.71
C TYR A 150 11.79 -9.53 23.79
N THR A 151 11.03 -9.18 22.76
CA THR A 151 10.58 -10.08 21.69
C THR A 151 11.12 -9.64 20.33
N LEU A 152 11.03 -10.49 19.30
CA LEU A 152 11.33 -10.08 17.91
C LEU A 152 10.46 -8.89 17.47
N GLU A 153 9.22 -8.86 17.93
CA GLU A 153 8.28 -7.77 17.68
C GLU A 153 8.76 -6.43 18.28
N THR A 154 9.42 -6.46 19.44
CA THR A 154 10.04 -5.26 20.04
C THR A 154 11.13 -4.69 19.13
N CYS A 155 11.94 -5.55 18.52
CA CYS A 155 12.97 -5.15 17.57
C CYS A 155 12.36 -4.59 16.28
N ALA A 156 11.31 -5.25 15.75
CA ALA A 156 10.57 -4.75 14.60
C ALA A 156 9.95 -3.36 14.85
N HIS A 157 9.36 -3.12 16.03
CA HIS A 157 8.81 -1.82 16.40
C HIS A 157 9.89 -0.75 16.43
N PHE A 158 11.05 -1.05 17.04
CA PHE A 158 12.17 -0.12 17.06
C PHE A 158 12.66 0.26 15.65
N CYS A 159 12.84 -0.74 14.79
CA CYS A 159 13.30 -0.51 13.43
C CYS A 159 12.25 0.22 12.58
N LEU A 160 10.96 -0.03 12.81
CA LEU A 160 9.88 0.70 12.15
C LEU A 160 9.79 2.17 12.63
N GLU A 161 9.98 2.41 13.93
CA GLU A 161 10.01 3.76 14.51
C GLU A 161 11.19 4.58 13.96
N THR A 162 12.34 3.95 13.78
CA THR A 162 13.53 4.57 13.19
C THR A 162 13.55 4.54 11.65
N ASN A 163 12.43 4.14 11.01
CA ASN A 163 12.22 4.16 9.56
C ASN A 163 13.14 3.23 8.73
N HIS A 164 13.52 2.07 9.27
CA HIS A 164 14.30 1.05 8.57
C HIS A 164 13.42 -0.09 8.04
N THR A 165 13.74 -0.62 6.85
CA THR A 165 13.01 -1.75 6.24
C THR A 165 13.33 -3.09 6.88
N PHE A 166 14.56 -3.28 7.36
CA PHE A 166 15.04 -4.57 7.81
C PHE A 166 15.58 -4.51 9.22
N PHE A 167 15.54 -5.68 9.86
CA PHE A 167 16.18 -5.88 11.14
C PHE A 167 16.75 -7.28 11.29
N GLN A 168 17.70 -7.42 12.20
CA GLN A 168 18.21 -8.71 12.65
C GLN A 168 18.45 -8.69 14.16
N LYS A 169 18.30 -9.86 14.79
CA LYS A 169 18.58 -10.06 16.20
C LYS A 169 19.97 -10.66 16.36
N ILE A 170 20.67 -10.29 17.44
CA ILE A 170 21.95 -10.88 17.80
C ILE A 170 21.82 -11.66 19.12
N ALA A 171 22.61 -12.73 19.24
CA ALA A 171 22.73 -13.56 20.44
C ALA A 171 23.02 -12.80 21.76
N ASP A 172 23.50 -11.55 21.72
CA ASP A 172 23.82 -10.74 22.91
C ASP A 172 22.70 -9.78 23.35
N GLY A 173 21.47 -9.95 22.86
CA GLY A 173 20.35 -9.12 23.32
C GLY A 173 20.22 -7.81 22.55
N LYS A 174 20.65 -7.77 21.29
CA LYS A 174 20.69 -6.54 20.50
C LYS A 174 19.84 -6.62 19.25
N CYS A 175 19.22 -5.48 18.93
CA CYS A 175 18.44 -5.27 17.73
C CYS A 175 19.25 -4.38 16.79
N GLU A 176 19.45 -4.83 15.56
CA GLU A 176 20.09 -4.03 14.52
C GLU A 176 19.07 -3.70 13.43
N CYS A 177 19.05 -2.44 13.02
CA CYS A 177 18.19 -1.95 11.94
C CYS A 177 19.03 -1.47 10.77
N PHE A 178 18.55 -1.70 9.55
CA PHE A 178 19.19 -1.21 8.32
C PHE A 178 18.17 -1.04 7.19
N GLN A 179 18.46 -0.11 6.29
CA GLN A 179 17.53 0.30 5.24
C GLN A 179 17.66 -0.54 3.97
N GLU A 180 18.88 -0.96 3.63
CA GLU A 180 19.21 -1.67 2.39
C GLU A 180 19.98 -2.96 2.68
N LEU A 181 19.77 -3.95 1.82
CA LEU A 181 20.50 -5.22 1.84
C LEU A 181 21.70 -5.14 0.91
N ALA A 182 22.83 -5.63 1.39
CA ALA A 182 24.02 -5.87 0.62
C ALA A 182 23.79 -7.09 -0.28
N VAL A 183 24.40 -7.03 -1.45
CA VAL A 183 24.48 -8.14 -2.40
C VAL A 183 25.35 -9.24 -1.77
N LYS A 184 24.73 -10.21 -1.11
CA LYS A 184 25.39 -11.31 -0.40
C LYS A 184 24.61 -12.60 -0.58
N VAL A 185 25.33 -13.72 -0.50
CA VAL A 185 24.74 -15.06 -0.45
C VAL A 185 23.88 -15.15 0.80
N GLY A 186 22.71 -15.73 0.64
CA GLY A 186 21.77 -15.99 1.70
C GLY A 186 20.93 -17.20 1.32
N ASN A 187 20.43 -17.86 2.34
CA ASN A 187 19.69 -19.09 2.18
C ASN A 187 18.22 -18.88 2.48
N MET A 188 17.40 -19.57 1.69
CA MET A 188 15.97 -19.62 1.83
C MET A 188 15.56 -21.09 1.93
N ALA A 189 15.48 -21.59 3.15
CA ALA A 189 14.81 -22.86 3.37
C ALA A 189 13.38 -22.61 3.85
N VAL A 190 12.71 -23.67 4.28
CA VAL A 190 11.45 -23.53 5.01
C VAL A 190 11.73 -22.73 6.29
N PHE A 191 10.98 -21.66 6.48
CA PHE A 191 11.10 -20.79 7.65
C PHE A 191 10.28 -21.33 8.82
N ILE A 192 10.89 -21.44 10.00
CA ILE A 192 10.31 -21.98 11.23
C ILE A 192 10.52 -20.99 12.37
N CYS A 193 9.44 -20.74 13.11
CA CYS A 193 9.43 -19.94 14.34
C CYS A 193 8.97 -20.83 15.50
N ASP A 194 9.87 -21.68 16.00
CA ASP A 194 9.58 -22.64 17.09
C ASP A 194 10.32 -22.31 18.40
N GLN A 195 11.12 -21.24 18.43
CA GLN A 195 11.84 -20.81 19.60
C GLN A 195 11.06 -19.72 20.37
N SER A 196 10.40 -20.16 21.43
CA SER A 196 9.69 -19.26 22.34
C SER A 196 10.63 -18.43 23.19
N CYS A 197 10.14 -17.27 23.64
CA CYS A 197 10.89 -16.42 24.56
C CYS A 197 11.04 -17.05 25.94
N LEU A 198 12.18 -16.79 26.60
CA LEU A 198 12.47 -17.29 27.95
C LEU A 198 11.49 -16.73 28.99
N TYR A 199 11.08 -15.47 28.83
CA TYR A 199 10.24 -14.74 29.79
C TYR A 199 8.74 -14.86 29.47
N ASP A 200 8.38 -15.07 28.20
CA ASP A 200 7.01 -15.29 27.76
C ASP A 200 6.96 -16.43 26.72
N PRO A 201 6.63 -17.66 27.13
CA PRO A 201 6.55 -18.79 26.20
C PRO A 201 5.51 -18.65 25.09
N ALA A 202 4.60 -17.67 25.15
CA ALA A 202 3.61 -17.42 24.11
C ALA A 202 4.14 -16.54 22.97
N GLU A 203 5.23 -15.80 23.18
CA GLU A 203 5.89 -14.98 22.16
C GLU A 203 7.07 -15.73 21.53
N ILE A 204 7.40 -15.38 20.29
CA ILE A 204 8.56 -15.92 19.58
C ILE A 204 9.72 -14.94 19.67
N CYS A 205 10.88 -15.48 20.07
CA CYS A 205 12.11 -14.73 20.24
C CYS A 205 13.16 -15.06 19.19
N ASP A 206 13.02 -16.20 18.51
CA ASP A 206 13.92 -16.55 17.43
C ASP A 206 13.22 -17.40 16.39
N CYS A 207 13.68 -17.28 15.16
CA CYS A 207 13.22 -18.09 14.05
C CYS A 207 14.42 -18.47 13.20
N HIS A 208 14.30 -19.56 12.45
CA HIS A 208 15.38 -20.08 11.63
C HIS A 208 14.85 -20.68 10.34
N HIS A 209 15.74 -20.87 9.37
CA HIS A 209 15.45 -21.64 8.16
C HIS A 209 15.99 -23.07 8.36
N ILE A 210 15.21 -24.10 7.98
CA ILE A 210 15.62 -25.51 8.14
C ILE A 210 17.00 -25.75 7.50
N GLY A 211 17.92 -26.35 8.25
CA GLY A 211 19.29 -26.64 7.83
C GLY A 211 20.28 -25.52 8.12
N TYR A 212 19.82 -24.39 8.67
CA TYR A 212 20.61 -23.20 8.96
C TYR A 212 20.39 -22.70 10.40
N GLU A 213 20.21 -23.63 11.34
CA GLU A 213 19.77 -23.33 12.70
C GLU A 213 20.83 -22.63 13.57
N SER A 214 22.13 -22.87 13.34
CA SER A 214 23.20 -22.41 14.24
C SER A 214 24.16 -21.38 13.66
N ASP A 215 24.26 -21.29 12.33
CA ASP A 215 25.40 -20.64 11.68
C ASP A 215 25.00 -19.36 10.91
N GLU A 216 23.70 -19.09 10.76
CA GLU A 216 23.20 -17.98 9.97
C GLU A 216 22.33 -17.01 10.77
N THR A 217 22.41 -15.74 10.40
CA THR A 217 21.57 -14.68 10.97
C THR A 217 20.33 -14.50 10.11
N VAL A 218 19.14 -14.67 10.70
CA VAL A 218 17.88 -14.36 10.02
C VAL A 218 17.69 -12.85 9.98
N ILE A 219 17.44 -12.35 8.77
CA ILE A 219 16.99 -10.99 8.52
C ILE A 219 15.48 -11.01 8.37
N PHE A 220 14.83 -10.04 8.99
CA PHE A 220 13.40 -9.84 8.98
C PHE A 220 13.04 -8.51 8.32
N ALA A 221 11.83 -8.40 7.77
CA ALA A 221 11.30 -7.16 7.21
C ALA A 221 10.30 -6.50 8.17
N THR A 222 10.43 -5.20 8.38
CA THR A 222 9.56 -4.42 9.29
C THR A 222 8.24 -4.00 8.64
N ARG A 223 8.22 -3.78 7.32
CA ARG A 223 7.11 -3.08 6.65
C ARG A 223 5.97 -4.00 6.20
N PHE A 224 6.09 -5.29 6.44
CA PHE A 224 5.25 -6.30 5.82
C PHE A 224 3.99 -6.58 6.65
N GLN A 225 4.13 -7.24 7.79
CA GLN A 225 3.01 -7.52 8.70
C GLN A 225 3.02 -6.66 9.95
N TYR A 226 4.07 -5.88 10.23
CA TYR A 226 4.12 -5.08 11.45
C TYR A 226 3.42 -3.73 11.28
N ASP A 227 2.69 -3.36 12.32
CA ASP A 227 2.31 -1.99 12.66
C ASP A 227 2.06 -1.94 14.16
N PHE A 228 2.23 -0.76 14.74
CA PHE A 228 2.25 -0.60 16.19
C PHE A 228 1.50 0.66 16.60
N GLN A 229 1.01 0.68 17.83
CA GLN A 229 0.57 1.92 18.45
C GLN A 229 1.73 2.91 18.54
N ARG A 230 1.57 4.09 17.94
CA ARG A 230 2.64 5.11 17.86
C ARG A 230 2.60 6.19 18.95
N GLY A 231 1.69 6.06 19.91
CA GLY A 231 1.60 6.96 21.06
C GLY A 231 2.74 6.79 22.07
N ALA A 232 3.37 5.60 22.06
CA ALA A 232 4.51 5.27 22.90
C ALA A 232 5.71 4.84 22.04
N SER A 233 6.88 5.42 22.29
CA SER A 233 8.15 5.04 21.64
C SER A 233 8.70 3.73 22.21
N THR A 234 9.52 3.01 21.44
CA THR A 234 10.28 1.84 21.93
C THR A 234 11.53 2.20 22.73
N TYR A 235 11.97 3.47 22.71
CA TYR A 235 13.15 3.93 23.43
C TYR A 235 12.93 5.29 24.09
N SER A 236 13.79 5.67 25.01
CA SER A 236 13.65 6.91 25.77
C SER A 236 14.19 8.12 25.02
N HIS A 237 13.37 9.18 24.88
CA HIS A 237 13.72 10.47 24.28
C HIS A 237 14.18 11.47 25.36
N CYS A 238 15.36 11.23 25.93
CA CYS A 238 15.92 12.06 27.01
C CYS A 238 16.68 13.28 26.49
N ASN A 239 16.58 14.43 27.18
CA ASN A 239 17.45 15.57 26.89
C ASN A 239 18.94 15.19 27.01
N ASN A 240 19.80 15.79 26.16
CA ASN A 240 21.24 15.53 26.10
C ASN A 240 21.62 14.07 25.83
N ARG A 241 20.79 13.35 25.10
CA ARG A 241 21.15 12.03 24.60
C ARG A 241 22.43 12.14 23.78
N GLY A 242 23.52 11.57 24.30
CA GLY A 242 24.73 11.38 23.50
C GLY A 242 24.35 10.67 22.19
N SER A 243 25.02 11.00 21.09
CA SER A 243 24.60 10.79 19.70
C SER A 243 24.20 9.38 19.26
N GLU A 244 24.25 8.35 20.12
CA GLU A 244 24.14 6.93 19.71
C GLU A 244 23.42 5.98 20.68
N ARG A 245 22.75 6.42 21.76
CA ARG A 245 22.22 5.47 22.76
C ARG A 245 20.73 5.21 22.64
N PHE A 246 20.30 4.29 21.76
CA PHE A 246 18.93 3.73 21.80
C PHE A 246 18.82 2.76 22.98
N GLN A 247 18.13 3.20 24.02
CA GLN A 247 17.94 2.46 25.26
C GLN A 247 16.64 2.90 25.94
N VAL A 248 16.08 2.01 26.76
CA VAL A 248 14.97 2.33 27.66
C VAL A 248 15.56 2.72 29.00
N THR A 249 15.51 4.00 29.35
CA THR A 249 16.10 4.50 30.60
C THR A 249 15.29 5.66 31.18
N LYS A 250 15.42 5.87 32.49
CA LYS A 250 14.80 7.03 33.13
C LYS A 250 15.63 8.27 32.81
N CYS A 251 15.00 9.33 32.31
CA CYS A 251 15.69 10.55 31.91
C CYS A 251 15.87 11.49 33.12
N SER A 252 17.11 11.71 33.56
CA SER A 252 17.42 12.65 34.66
C SER A 252 17.22 14.11 34.28
N ASP A 253 17.48 14.43 33.01
CA ASP A 253 17.52 15.80 32.49
C ASP A 253 16.19 16.22 31.83
N GLY A 254 15.14 15.43 32.04
CA GLY A 254 13.84 15.59 31.40
C GLY A 254 13.79 15.04 29.97
N CYS A 255 12.67 15.29 29.31
CA CYS A 255 12.37 14.77 27.97
C CYS A 255 12.72 15.76 26.87
N GLU A 256 13.10 15.23 25.71
CA GLU A 256 13.15 16.00 24.46
C GLU A 256 11.76 16.57 24.16
N GLY A 257 11.73 17.72 23.46
CA GLY A 257 10.45 18.39 23.18
C GLY A 257 9.54 17.52 22.31
N GLY A 258 8.25 17.47 22.68
CA GLY A 258 7.29 16.55 22.08
C GLY A 258 7.15 15.21 22.80
N TRP A 259 7.96 14.96 23.84
CA TRP A 259 7.89 13.75 24.67
C TRP A 259 7.65 14.08 26.15
N ARG A 260 7.05 13.13 26.88
CA ARG A 260 6.71 13.25 28.32
C ARG A 260 6.74 11.90 29.04
N GLY A 261 6.46 11.95 30.34
CA GLY A 261 6.45 10.81 31.25
C GLY A 261 7.83 10.54 31.85
N ASP A 262 7.86 9.72 32.89
CA ASP A 262 9.10 9.41 33.64
C ASP A 262 10.23 8.84 32.76
N TRP A 263 9.86 8.15 31.67
CA TRP A 263 10.77 7.48 30.75
C TRP A 263 10.91 8.22 29.41
N CYS A 264 10.21 9.34 29.23
CA CYS A 264 10.19 10.11 27.98
C CYS A 264 9.86 9.27 26.75
N ARG A 265 8.82 8.44 26.87
CA ARG A 265 8.34 7.53 25.82
C ARG A 265 6.95 7.88 25.35
N GLU A 266 6.21 8.70 26.09
CA GLU A 266 4.86 9.12 25.72
C GLU A 266 4.93 10.42 24.95
N ARG A 267 4.16 10.56 23.86
CA ARG A 267 4.11 11.81 23.12
C ARG A 267 3.34 12.89 23.90
N ASP A 268 3.80 14.14 23.79
CA ASP A 268 3.08 15.33 24.25
C ASP A 268 2.74 16.23 23.05
N CYS A 269 1.52 16.09 22.53
CA CYS A 269 1.06 16.89 21.38
C CYS A 269 1.07 18.41 21.63
N ARG A 270 1.11 18.86 22.89
CA ARG A 270 1.12 20.31 23.24
C ARG A 270 2.47 20.96 22.97
N VAL A 271 3.53 20.15 22.86
CA VAL A 271 4.90 20.60 22.63
C VAL A 271 5.37 20.05 21.29
N TRP A 272 5.82 20.93 20.38
CA TRP A 272 6.45 20.55 19.10
C TRP A 272 5.69 19.47 18.31
N ASN A 273 4.36 19.54 18.29
CA ASN A 273 3.54 18.60 17.55
C ASN A 273 3.85 17.14 17.95
N GLY A 274 4.14 16.89 19.23
CA GLY A 274 4.46 15.58 19.78
C GLY A 274 5.58 14.83 19.05
N ASP A 275 6.51 15.55 18.41
CA ASP A 275 7.56 14.99 17.55
C ASP A 275 7.04 14.12 16.39
N CYS A 276 5.91 14.51 15.80
CA CYS A 276 5.34 13.85 14.62
C CYS A 276 5.98 14.33 13.30
N GLY A 277 6.93 15.28 13.35
CA GLY A 277 7.47 15.95 12.17
C GLY A 277 6.52 17.00 11.58
N SER A 278 6.80 17.43 10.35
CA SER A 278 6.07 18.52 9.68
C SER A 278 4.91 18.06 8.79
N GLU A 279 4.90 16.79 8.38
CA GLU A 279 3.89 16.24 7.46
C GLU A 279 2.67 15.69 8.21
N LEU A 280 2.88 15.19 9.43
CA LEU A 280 1.87 14.59 10.30
C LEU A 280 1.46 15.59 11.40
N ASN A 281 0.28 15.42 11.97
CA ASN A 281 -0.20 16.16 13.13
C ASN A 281 -0.33 15.21 14.33
N CYS A 282 0.14 15.64 15.51
CA CYS A 282 -0.12 14.93 16.75
C CYS A 282 -1.53 15.23 17.22
N VAL A 283 -2.30 14.18 17.45
CA VAL A 283 -3.65 14.28 18.01
C VAL A 283 -3.77 13.43 19.25
N GLN A 284 -4.59 13.92 20.18
CA GLN A 284 -4.95 13.23 21.42
C GLN A 284 -6.47 13.05 21.42
N LEU A 285 -6.91 11.81 21.56
CA LEU A 285 -8.32 11.42 21.51
C LEU A 285 -8.64 10.34 22.55
N THR A 286 -9.91 9.96 22.67
CA THR A 286 -10.33 8.88 23.58
C THR A 286 -10.80 7.67 22.78
N VAL A 287 -10.17 6.52 23.00
CA VAL A 287 -10.57 5.22 22.42
C VAL A 287 -10.85 4.25 23.55
N ASN A 288 -12.01 3.59 23.55
CA ASN A 288 -12.41 2.65 24.61
C ASN A 288 -12.29 3.26 26.03
N GLY A 289 -12.57 4.55 26.17
CA GLY A 289 -12.46 5.29 27.44
C GLY A 289 -11.03 5.66 27.86
N ASN A 290 -10.00 5.29 27.09
CA ASN A 290 -8.60 5.59 27.36
C ASN A 290 -8.07 6.73 26.48
N GLU A 291 -7.16 7.54 27.02
CA GLU A 291 -6.42 8.53 26.24
C GLU A 291 -5.50 7.81 25.24
N TYR A 292 -5.62 8.19 23.97
CA TYR A 292 -4.83 7.67 22.87
C TYR A 292 -4.17 8.83 22.13
N VAL A 293 -2.86 8.73 21.92
CA VAL A 293 -2.06 9.73 21.21
C VAL A 293 -1.49 9.09 19.95
N GLU A 294 -1.57 9.81 18.83
CA GLU A 294 -1.06 9.34 17.54
C GLU A 294 -0.63 10.48 16.63
N CYS A 295 0.24 10.16 15.68
CA CYS A 295 0.62 11.04 14.58
C CYS A 295 -0.23 10.70 13.34
N VAL A 296 -1.07 11.64 12.91
CA VAL A 296 -2.05 11.43 11.84
C VAL A 296 -1.76 12.31 10.63
N CYS A 297 -2.04 11.78 9.45
CA CYS A 297 -1.97 12.56 8.24
C CYS A 297 -3.08 13.61 8.17
N PRO A 298 -2.92 14.67 7.35
CA PRO A 298 -3.99 15.61 7.04
C PRO A 298 -5.27 14.90 6.57
N ARG A 299 -6.40 15.61 6.64
CA ARG A 299 -7.69 15.07 6.16
C ARG A 299 -7.57 14.57 4.72
N ASP A 300 -8.28 13.49 4.43
CA ASP A 300 -8.35 12.81 3.12
C ASP A 300 -7.04 12.15 2.64
N THR A 301 -6.01 12.14 3.49
CA THR A 301 -4.78 11.38 3.25
C THR A 301 -4.62 10.27 4.28
N VAL A 302 -3.78 9.29 3.95
CA VAL A 302 -3.47 8.12 4.77
C VAL A 302 -1.97 8.05 4.99
N ARG A 303 -1.56 7.50 6.13
CA ARG A 303 -0.17 7.20 6.43
C ARG A 303 0.16 5.82 5.87
N ASN A 304 1.14 5.75 4.98
CA ASN A 304 1.62 4.49 4.39
C ASN A 304 2.68 3.80 5.28
N LYS A 305 3.15 2.62 4.85
CA LYS A 305 4.21 1.83 5.52
C LYS A 305 5.58 2.53 5.65
N TRP A 306 5.81 3.61 4.91
CA TRP A 306 7.03 4.43 4.98
C TRP A 306 6.87 5.66 5.88
N ASN A 307 5.79 5.72 6.68
CA ASN A 307 5.48 6.85 7.55
C ASN A 307 5.33 8.18 6.79
N LYS A 308 4.85 8.12 5.55
CA LYS A 308 4.54 9.29 4.71
C LYS A 308 3.04 9.41 4.50
N CYS A 309 2.56 10.62 4.27
CA CYS A 309 1.18 10.89 3.94
C CYS A 309 0.96 10.84 2.44
N GLU A 310 -0.05 10.09 2.01
CA GLU A 310 -0.44 10.00 0.61
C GLU A 310 -1.96 9.94 0.48
N VAL A 311 -2.49 10.32 -0.68
CA VAL A 311 -3.90 10.05 -0.98
C VAL A 311 -4.09 8.55 -1.11
N MET A 312 -5.11 8.01 -0.43
CA MET A 312 -5.40 6.59 -0.46
C MET A 312 -5.68 6.13 -1.88
N ARG A 313 -4.93 5.13 -2.33
CA ARG A 313 -5.14 4.48 -3.61
C ARG A 313 -5.19 2.98 -3.46
N LYS A 314 -5.96 2.35 -4.32
CA LYS A 314 -5.99 0.90 -4.42
C LYS A 314 -4.87 0.44 -5.37
N ASN A 315 -4.10 -0.57 -4.96
CA ASN A 315 -3.25 -1.31 -5.91
C ASN A 315 -4.16 -2.00 -6.94
N LEU A 316 -4.15 -1.50 -8.16
CA LEU A 316 -4.98 -1.98 -9.27
C LEU A 316 -4.52 -3.36 -9.78
N ALA A 317 -3.24 -3.69 -9.56
CA ALA A 317 -2.64 -4.93 -10.02
C ALA A 317 -2.86 -6.11 -9.06
N LEU A 318 -3.20 -5.87 -7.79
CA LEU A 318 -3.33 -6.92 -6.78
C LEU A 318 -4.30 -8.03 -7.22
N ASN A 319 -3.80 -9.27 -7.24
CA ASN A 319 -4.49 -10.49 -7.65
C ASN A 319 -5.05 -10.45 -9.09
N LYS A 320 -4.41 -9.70 -9.98
CA LYS A 320 -4.78 -9.64 -11.40
C LYS A 320 -4.00 -10.65 -12.24
N PRO A 321 -4.49 -11.02 -13.42
CA PRO A 321 -3.73 -11.87 -14.32
C PRO A 321 -2.42 -11.20 -14.73
N SER A 322 -1.33 -11.94 -14.62
CA SER A 322 0.01 -11.51 -14.99
C SER A 322 0.63 -12.49 -15.97
N TYR A 323 1.53 -11.97 -16.80
CA TYR A 323 2.09 -12.65 -17.95
C TYR A 323 3.57 -12.32 -18.06
N CYS A 324 4.31 -13.20 -18.72
CA CYS A 324 5.68 -12.95 -19.13
C CYS A 324 5.89 -13.41 -20.57
N SER A 325 6.89 -12.85 -21.24
CA SER A 325 7.27 -13.24 -22.60
C SER A 325 7.61 -14.73 -22.71
N THR A 326 8.46 -15.20 -21.80
CA THR A 326 8.83 -16.60 -21.60
C THR A 326 9.11 -16.81 -20.13
N GLN A 327 8.56 -17.87 -19.53
CA GLN A 327 8.84 -18.22 -18.13
C GLN A 327 10.24 -18.83 -18.02
N PHE A 328 11.04 -18.34 -17.09
CA PHE A 328 12.31 -18.96 -16.75
C PHE A 328 12.07 -20.25 -15.96
N PHE A 329 12.71 -21.34 -16.40
CA PHE A 329 12.67 -22.62 -15.71
C PHE A 329 14.05 -22.90 -15.12
N SER A 330 14.13 -23.01 -13.80
CA SER A 330 15.34 -23.45 -13.11
C SER A 330 14.98 -24.40 -11.97
N GLY A 331 15.89 -25.33 -11.67
CA GLY A 331 15.75 -26.29 -10.58
C GLY A 331 16.25 -25.77 -9.22
N VAL A 332 16.39 -24.45 -9.06
CA VAL A 332 16.85 -23.81 -7.81
C VAL A 332 15.67 -23.52 -6.86
N ASP A 333 15.98 -23.14 -5.62
CA ASP A 333 15.00 -22.94 -4.52
C ASP A 333 13.98 -21.80 -4.75
N PHE A 334 14.20 -20.93 -5.74
CA PHE A 334 13.25 -19.88 -6.10
C PHE A 334 11.99 -20.45 -6.74
N LYS A 335 10.85 -19.84 -6.45
CA LYS A 335 9.58 -20.18 -7.12
C LYS A 335 9.31 -19.17 -8.22
N TYR A 336 9.27 -19.66 -9.46
CA TYR A 336 9.03 -18.85 -10.64
C TYR A 336 7.61 -19.08 -11.16
N ASP A 337 6.77 -18.05 -11.06
CA ASP A 337 5.43 -18.06 -11.64
C ASP A 337 5.05 -16.62 -11.99
N PRO A 338 4.51 -16.34 -13.19
CA PRO A 338 3.97 -15.02 -13.51
C PRO A 338 3.02 -14.48 -12.44
N LEU A 339 2.23 -15.33 -11.80
CA LEU A 339 1.25 -14.97 -10.76
C LEU A 339 1.87 -14.23 -9.58
N TYR A 340 3.14 -14.50 -9.26
CA TYR A 340 3.84 -13.80 -8.19
C TYR A 340 4.08 -12.32 -8.49
N LEU A 341 3.94 -11.87 -9.73
CA LEU A 341 4.08 -10.45 -10.05
C LEU A 341 3.05 -9.56 -9.33
N THR A 342 1.95 -10.12 -8.82
CA THR A 342 0.81 -9.34 -8.32
C THR A 342 0.11 -9.96 -7.12
N ASP A 343 0.78 -10.85 -6.39
CA ASP A 343 0.18 -11.56 -5.26
C ASP A 343 0.27 -10.76 -3.94
N GLY A 344 0.92 -9.59 -3.97
CA GLY A 344 1.17 -8.76 -2.81
C GLY A 344 2.34 -9.24 -1.96
N MET A 345 3.24 -10.09 -2.51
CA MET A 345 4.42 -10.62 -1.82
C MET A 345 5.71 -10.03 -2.40
N TYR A 346 6.31 -9.09 -1.70
CA TYR A 346 7.59 -8.47 -2.08
C TYR A 346 8.82 -9.08 -1.39
N ASP A 347 8.77 -10.39 -1.08
CA ASP A 347 9.83 -11.08 -0.31
C ASP A 347 11.15 -11.22 -1.09
N GLY A 348 11.11 -11.16 -2.42
CA GLY A 348 12.29 -11.27 -3.28
C GLY A 348 12.56 -12.67 -3.82
N PHE A 349 11.69 -13.65 -3.54
CA PHE A 349 11.93 -15.06 -3.81
C PHE A 349 10.79 -15.78 -4.52
N HIS A 350 9.56 -15.35 -4.27
CA HIS A 350 8.44 -15.60 -5.16
C HIS A 350 8.54 -14.60 -6.31
N LEU A 351 8.91 -15.08 -7.50
CA LEU A 351 9.35 -14.21 -8.59
C LEU A 351 8.59 -14.50 -9.87
N SER A 352 8.25 -13.43 -10.59
CA SER A 352 7.98 -13.49 -12.02
C SER A 352 9.28 -13.25 -12.77
N HIS A 353 9.80 -14.27 -13.46
CA HIS A 353 11.13 -14.26 -14.07
C HIS A 353 11.05 -14.58 -15.57
N ILE A 354 11.54 -13.66 -16.42
CA ILE A 354 11.64 -13.88 -17.86
C ILE A 354 12.82 -14.78 -18.21
N GLY A 355 12.65 -15.70 -19.16
CA GLY A 355 13.71 -16.61 -19.62
C GLY A 355 14.28 -16.29 -20.99
N ASP A 356 13.88 -15.17 -21.60
CA ASP A 356 14.31 -14.74 -22.93
C ASP A 356 14.99 -13.36 -22.91
N ASN A 357 15.77 -13.10 -23.96
CA ASN A 357 16.40 -11.79 -24.21
C ASN A 357 15.59 -10.93 -25.18
N ASN A 358 14.62 -11.53 -25.87
CA ASN A 358 13.68 -10.87 -26.76
C ASN A 358 12.45 -11.79 -26.88
N PRO A 359 11.24 -11.32 -26.52
CA PRO A 359 10.87 -9.92 -26.27
C PRO A 359 11.00 -9.39 -24.83
N ALA A 360 11.42 -10.22 -23.86
CA ALA A 360 11.87 -9.80 -22.53
C ALA A 360 10.93 -8.82 -21.80
N TRP A 361 9.68 -9.23 -21.57
CA TRP A 361 8.69 -8.40 -20.88
C TRP A 361 7.93 -9.17 -19.80
N LEU A 362 7.55 -8.44 -18.75
CA LEU A 362 6.58 -8.82 -17.73
C LEU A 362 5.35 -7.92 -17.90
N ALA A 363 4.13 -8.44 -17.76
CA ALA A 363 2.93 -7.64 -17.92
C ALA A 363 1.85 -8.04 -16.92
N VAL A 364 1.04 -7.07 -16.50
CA VAL A 364 -0.21 -7.29 -15.76
C VAL A 364 -1.39 -6.79 -16.59
N ASP A 365 -2.46 -7.58 -16.64
CA ASP A 365 -3.76 -7.20 -17.18
C ASP A 365 -4.66 -6.69 -16.04
N LEU A 366 -4.91 -5.38 -16.01
CA LEU A 366 -5.73 -4.73 -14.99
C LEU A 366 -7.23 -5.06 -15.11
N LEU A 367 -7.65 -5.78 -16.17
CA LEU A 367 -9.01 -6.15 -16.55
C LEU A 367 -9.93 -4.98 -16.94
N ASN A 368 -9.59 -3.75 -16.54
CA ASN A 368 -10.21 -2.51 -16.96
C ASN A 368 -9.13 -1.51 -17.35
N SER A 369 -9.53 -0.45 -18.06
CA SER A 369 -8.60 0.60 -18.46
C SER A 369 -8.59 1.76 -17.47
N TYR A 370 -7.39 2.13 -17.04
CA TYR A 370 -7.12 3.18 -16.05
C TYR A 370 -6.14 4.21 -16.58
N HIS A 371 -6.19 5.42 -16.02
CA HIS A 371 -5.13 6.41 -16.17
C HIS A 371 -4.06 6.10 -15.13
N VAL A 372 -2.95 5.47 -15.53
CA VAL A 372 -1.91 5.04 -14.58
C VAL A 372 -1.06 6.25 -14.16
N GLY A 373 -0.97 6.49 -12.86
CA GLY A 373 -0.18 7.57 -12.28
C GLY A 373 1.24 7.15 -11.98
N PHE A 374 1.38 6.03 -11.27
CA PHE A 374 2.69 5.47 -10.94
C PHE A 374 2.61 3.97 -10.67
N VAL A 375 3.77 3.32 -10.67
CA VAL A 375 3.93 1.92 -10.28
C VAL A 375 4.99 1.80 -9.20
N ARG A 376 4.88 0.76 -8.37
CA ARG A 376 5.93 0.33 -7.44
C ARG A 376 6.37 -1.07 -7.86
N ALA A 377 7.65 -1.22 -8.17
CA ALA A 377 8.24 -2.51 -8.52
C ALA A 377 9.19 -2.96 -7.42
N TYR A 378 9.09 -4.21 -6.99
CA TYR A 378 9.98 -4.81 -6.00
C TYR A 378 10.87 -5.81 -6.69
N ASN A 379 12.19 -5.59 -6.59
CA ASN A 379 13.16 -6.43 -7.28
C ASN A 379 13.28 -7.81 -6.62
N ARG A 380 13.97 -8.70 -7.32
CA ARG A 380 14.44 -9.95 -6.71
C ARG A 380 15.45 -9.69 -5.59
N TRP A 381 15.52 -10.63 -4.67
CA TRP A 381 16.69 -10.79 -3.85
C TRP A 381 17.80 -11.47 -4.67
N THR A 382 19.06 -11.03 -4.50
CA THR A 382 20.20 -11.68 -5.14
C THR A 382 21.53 -11.38 -4.46
N ASP A 383 22.43 -12.35 -4.53
CA ASP A 383 23.84 -12.29 -4.17
C ASP A 383 24.77 -11.85 -5.32
N ASN A 384 24.21 -11.55 -6.49
CA ASN A 384 24.95 -11.17 -7.68
C ASN A 384 24.59 -9.74 -8.11
N ALA A 385 25.58 -8.86 -8.14
CA ALA A 385 25.39 -7.46 -8.51
C ALA A 385 24.84 -7.31 -9.93
N ASP A 386 25.28 -8.17 -10.87
CA ASP A 386 24.80 -8.15 -12.25
C ASP A 386 23.29 -8.46 -12.32
N HIS A 387 22.80 -9.36 -11.48
CA HIS A 387 21.38 -9.70 -11.42
C HIS A 387 20.55 -8.55 -10.85
N LEU A 388 21.07 -7.85 -9.83
CA LEU A 388 20.45 -6.65 -9.27
C LEU A 388 20.36 -5.56 -10.34
N GLU A 389 21.47 -5.30 -11.02
CA GLU A 389 21.60 -4.24 -12.01
C GLU A 389 20.76 -4.44 -13.28
N ARG A 390 20.24 -5.65 -13.54
CA ARG A 390 19.30 -5.90 -14.65
C ARG A 390 18.04 -5.05 -14.56
N MET A 391 17.65 -4.62 -13.36
CA MET A 391 16.52 -3.73 -13.12
C MET A 391 16.92 -2.26 -12.95
N SER A 392 18.16 -1.88 -13.23
CA SER A 392 18.50 -0.46 -13.23
C SER A 392 17.89 0.19 -14.46
N LYS A 393 17.24 1.35 -14.29
CA LYS A 393 16.55 2.11 -15.34
C LYS A 393 15.51 1.31 -16.13
N PHE A 394 14.89 0.29 -15.52
CA PHE A 394 13.85 -0.50 -16.18
C PHE A 394 12.74 0.41 -16.75
N VAL A 395 12.08 -0.02 -17.83
CA VAL A 395 11.06 0.78 -18.51
C VAL A 395 9.67 0.28 -18.15
N VAL A 396 8.79 1.22 -17.79
CA VAL A 396 7.36 0.96 -17.64
C VAL A 396 6.65 1.42 -18.90
N ARG A 397 5.88 0.52 -19.51
CA ARG A 397 5.10 0.76 -20.71
C ARG A 397 3.62 0.48 -20.46
N LEU A 398 2.80 1.15 -21.26
CA LEU A 398 1.37 1.26 -21.08
C LEU A 398 0.64 0.98 -22.40
N ASN A 399 -0.43 0.19 -22.35
CA ASN A 399 -1.29 0.01 -23.52
C ASN A 399 -2.73 -0.35 -23.15
N GLU A 400 -3.67 0.02 -24.02
CA GLU A 400 -5.07 -0.41 -23.90
C GLU A 400 -5.26 -1.88 -24.24
N THR A 401 -4.51 -2.39 -25.23
CA THR A 401 -4.57 -3.80 -25.65
C THR A 401 -3.18 -4.39 -25.74
N PHE A 402 -3.02 -5.66 -25.42
CA PHE A 402 -1.71 -6.30 -25.51
C PHE A 402 -1.84 -7.77 -25.88
N ASN A 403 -1.10 -8.18 -26.91
CA ASN A 403 -1.01 -9.59 -27.28
C ASN A 403 0.02 -10.28 -26.37
N VAL A 404 -0.45 -10.89 -25.28
CA VAL A 404 0.39 -11.64 -24.33
C VAL A 404 1.09 -12.88 -24.94
N SER A 405 0.68 -13.30 -26.14
CA SER A 405 1.37 -14.35 -26.90
C SER A 405 2.44 -13.80 -27.86
N SER A 406 2.64 -12.48 -27.91
CA SER A 406 3.66 -11.87 -28.76
C SER A 406 5.06 -12.40 -28.39
N ARG A 407 5.83 -12.72 -29.42
CA ARG A 407 7.26 -13.06 -29.34
C ARG A 407 8.14 -12.02 -30.04
N CYS A 408 7.54 -10.93 -30.49
CA CYS A 408 8.24 -9.83 -31.13
C CYS A 408 8.55 -8.73 -30.14
N ASP A 409 9.60 -7.95 -30.41
CA ASP A 409 9.86 -6.71 -29.71
C ASP A 409 8.62 -5.78 -29.73
N ILE A 410 8.31 -5.23 -28.56
CA ILE A 410 7.11 -4.44 -28.28
C ILE A 410 7.43 -2.96 -27.99
N ARG A 411 8.71 -2.57 -27.96
CA ARG A 411 9.14 -1.23 -27.55
C ARG A 411 8.52 -0.14 -28.43
N ASN A 412 8.43 -0.39 -29.73
CA ASN A 412 7.82 0.54 -30.70
C ASN A 412 6.31 0.36 -30.88
N LYS A 413 5.65 -0.45 -30.03
CA LYS A 413 4.23 -0.81 -30.13
C LYS A 413 3.42 -0.45 -28.88
N THR A 414 4.07 0.16 -27.89
CA THR A 414 3.51 0.43 -26.58
C THR A 414 3.92 1.83 -26.15
N ASN A 415 3.11 2.48 -25.33
CA ASN A 415 3.37 3.85 -24.89
C ASN A 415 4.33 3.83 -23.70
N LEU A 416 5.26 4.78 -23.65
CA LEU A 416 6.14 4.96 -22.50
C LEU A 416 5.34 5.55 -21.33
N CYS A 417 5.46 4.97 -20.14
CA CYS A 417 5.07 5.63 -18.89
C CYS A 417 6.27 6.33 -18.27
N GLY A 418 7.39 5.63 -18.08
CA GLY A 418 8.58 6.23 -17.50
C GLY A 418 9.67 5.20 -17.21
N TYR A 419 10.71 5.65 -16.51
CA TYR A 419 11.90 4.85 -16.19
C TYR A 419 12.07 4.65 -14.69
N GLY A 420 12.57 3.47 -14.32
CA GLY A 420 13.04 3.11 -13.00
C GLY A 420 14.24 3.94 -12.54
N PRO A 421 14.66 3.78 -11.26
CA PRO A 421 15.81 4.49 -10.72
C PRO A 421 17.10 4.11 -11.45
N GLU A 422 18.08 5.02 -11.39
CA GLU A 422 19.43 4.84 -11.96
C GLU A 422 20.10 3.55 -11.49
N ASN A 423 19.96 3.24 -10.20
CA ASN A 423 20.43 1.99 -9.60
C ASN A 423 19.23 1.21 -9.08
N ALA A 424 19.16 -0.07 -9.41
CA ALA A 424 18.15 -0.96 -8.85
C ALA A 424 18.34 -1.14 -7.35
N LEU A 425 17.23 -1.28 -6.63
CA LEU A 425 17.22 -1.67 -5.23
C LEU A 425 17.06 -3.19 -5.12
N GLN A 426 17.56 -3.77 -4.03
CA GLN A 426 17.22 -5.14 -3.63
C GLN A 426 15.72 -5.26 -3.27
N SER A 427 15.24 -6.49 -3.14
CA SER A 427 13.90 -6.81 -2.62
C SER A 427 13.56 -6.09 -1.31
N GLY A 428 12.26 -6.04 -0.99
CA GLY A 428 11.73 -5.38 0.22
C GLY A 428 11.66 -3.84 0.17
N ASN A 429 12.41 -3.19 -0.72
CA ASN A 429 12.27 -1.76 -1.00
C ASN A 429 11.65 -1.51 -2.38
N PRO A 430 10.65 -0.62 -2.49
CA PRO A 430 10.01 -0.33 -3.77
C PRO A 430 10.86 0.60 -4.63
N MET A 431 10.94 0.28 -5.91
CA MET A 431 11.37 1.21 -6.95
C MET A 431 10.13 1.85 -7.57
N ILE A 432 10.01 3.17 -7.44
CA ILE A 432 8.81 3.90 -7.85
C ILE A 432 9.04 4.55 -9.21
N VAL A 433 8.10 4.37 -10.14
CA VAL A 433 8.10 5.04 -11.45
C VAL A 433 6.82 5.83 -11.61
N PHE A 434 6.93 7.15 -11.71
CA PHE A 434 5.82 8.03 -12.03
C PHE A 434 5.67 8.17 -13.53
N CYS A 435 4.47 7.99 -14.05
CA CYS A 435 4.21 8.15 -15.47
C CYS A 435 4.36 9.61 -15.90
N GLU A 436 4.92 9.82 -17.09
CA GLU A 436 5.10 11.12 -17.72
C GLU A 436 3.77 11.68 -18.22
N ASN A 437 2.90 10.80 -18.73
CA ASN A 437 1.61 11.18 -19.30
C ASN A 437 0.44 10.47 -18.59
N PHE A 438 -0.33 11.22 -17.81
CA PHE A 438 -1.52 10.71 -17.10
C PHE A 438 -2.77 10.60 -17.98
N ALA A 439 -2.74 11.12 -19.22
CA ALA A 439 -3.85 10.97 -20.17
C ALA A 439 -3.87 9.59 -20.85
N LEU A 440 -2.79 8.81 -20.74
CA LEU A 440 -2.72 7.47 -21.31
C LEU A 440 -3.69 6.53 -20.60
N LEU A 441 -4.70 6.08 -21.34
CA LEU A 441 -5.62 5.06 -20.89
C LEU A 441 -4.98 3.68 -21.10
N SER A 442 -5.00 2.82 -20.10
CA SER A 442 -4.28 1.54 -20.18
C SER A 442 -4.92 0.43 -19.37
N GLN A 443 -5.05 -0.73 -20.00
CA GLN A 443 -5.42 -1.99 -19.34
C GLN A 443 -4.18 -2.82 -19.00
N PHE A 444 -3.11 -2.69 -19.79
CA PHE A 444 -1.87 -3.42 -19.58
C PHE A 444 -0.77 -2.49 -19.09
N VAL A 445 -0.12 -2.91 -18.01
CA VAL A 445 1.13 -2.33 -17.52
C VAL A 445 2.24 -3.33 -17.74
N ILE A 446 3.30 -2.89 -18.42
CA ILE A 446 4.34 -3.77 -18.95
C ILE A 446 5.69 -3.26 -18.42
N ILE A 447 6.49 -4.17 -17.87
CA ILE A 447 7.85 -3.92 -17.43
C ILE A 447 8.84 -4.56 -18.39
N GLN A 448 9.84 -3.79 -18.81
CA GLN A 448 10.99 -4.27 -19.58
C GLN A 448 12.29 -3.78 -18.95
N GLN A 449 13.40 -4.44 -19.27
CA GLN A 449 14.72 -3.86 -18.98
C GLN A 449 14.91 -2.53 -19.70
N SER A 450 15.87 -1.75 -19.22
CA SER A 450 16.30 -0.54 -19.91
C SER A 450 16.72 -0.86 -21.35
N ASP A 451 16.56 0.10 -22.26
CA ASP A 451 16.80 -0.11 -23.69
C ASP A 451 18.25 -0.53 -24.00
N ASP A 452 19.21 -0.10 -23.18
CA ASP A 452 20.63 -0.47 -23.24
C ASP A 452 20.93 -1.86 -22.64
N LYS A 453 20.08 -2.37 -21.73
CA LYS A 453 20.23 -3.68 -21.08
C LYS A 453 19.30 -4.75 -21.65
N PHE A 454 18.49 -4.42 -22.65
CA PHE A 454 17.50 -5.32 -23.25
C PHE A 454 18.07 -6.70 -23.66
N HIS A 455 19.32 -6.73 -24.13
CA HIS A 455 19.97 -7.98 -24.56
C HIS A 455 20.40 -8.90 -23.41
N ASN A 456 20.37 -8.43 -22.16
CA ASN A 456 20.76 -9.22 -21.00
C ASN A 456 19.72 -10.29 -20.66
N GLY A 457 18.44 -10.03 -20.99
CA GLY A 457 17.31 -10.88 -20.63
C GLY A 457 17.24 -11.16 -19.13
N ASN A 458 16.55 -12.26 -18.77
CA ASN A 458 16.62 -12.87 -17.45
C ASN A 458 16.37 -11.92 -16.27
N THR A 459 15.43 -11.02 -16.45
CA THR A 459 14.94 -10.11 -15.42
C THR A 459 13.85 -10.77 -14.58
N ALA A 460 13.77 -10.38 -13.31
CA ALA A 460 12.73 -10.83 -12.42
C ALA A 460 12.21 -9.69 -11.56
N LEU A 461 10.93 -9.80 -11.19
CA LEU A 461 10.31 -8.96 -10.17
C LEU A 461 9.63 -9.85 -9.14
N ALA A 462 9.68 -9.43 -7.89
CA ALA A 462 8.95 -10.05 -6.80
C ALA A 462 7.50 -9.55 -6.75
N GLU A 463 7.26 -8.28 -7.03
CA GLU A 463 5.91 -7.70 -7.00
C GLU A 463 5.86 -6.45 -7.88
N LEU A 464 4.70 -6.19 -8.49
CA LEU A 464 4.36 -4.98 -9.23
C LEU A 464 3.02 -4.44 -8.76
N GLU A 465 3.05 -3.26 -8.14
CA GLU A 465 1.87 -2.52 -7.75
C GLU A 465 1.60 -1.40 -8.75
N VAL A 466 0.33 -1.19 -9.08
CA VAL A 466 -0.10 -0.18 -10.07
C VAL A 466 -1.14 0.74 -9.44
N PHE A 467 -0.95 2.05 -9.58
CA PHE A 467 -1.79 3.06 -8.96
C PHE A 467 -2.31 4.10 -9.97
N GLU A 468 -3.57 4.51 -9.79
CA GLU A 468 -4.22 5.50 -10.66
C GLU A 468 -3.63 6.90 -10.48
N ALA A 469 -3.64 7.67 -11.57
CA ALA A 469 -3.28 9.09 -11.60
C ALA A 469 -4.22 9.92 -10.71
N GLY A 470 -3.68 10.98 -10.13
CA GLY A 470 -4.41 11.93 -9.30
C GLY A 470 -3.81 13.34 -9.38
N CYS A 471 -4.56 14.35 -8.98
CA CYS A 471 -4.11 15.73 -8.96
C CYS A 471 -3.08 16.02 -7.85
N ASP A 472 -3.05 15.21 -6.80
CA ASP A 472 -2.00 15.24 -5.78
C ASP A 472 -0.61 14.84 -6.32
N LEU A 473 -0.57 14.17 -7.48
CA LEU A 473 0.68 13.80 -8.15
C LEU A 473 1.03 14.84 -9.21
N PHE A 474 2.02 15.70 -8.94
CA PHE A 474 2.50 16.70 -9.89
C PHE A 474 1.39 17.55 -10.53
N ASN A 475 0.37 17.95 -9.74
CA ASN A 475 -0.80 18.67 -10.24
C ASN A 475 -1.47 17.93 -11.42
N GLY A 476 -1.51 16.60 -11.39
CA GLY A 476 -2.04 15.76 -12.47
C GLY A 476 -1.35 15.93 -13.82
N ARG A 477 -0.12 16.44 -13.86
CA ARG A 477 0.60 16.85 -15.08
C ARG A 477 -0.10 17.99 -15.84
N CYS A 478 -0.86 18.83 -15.15
CA CYS A 478 -1.52 20.01 -15.72
C CYS A 478 -0.63 21.26 -15.76
N GLU A 479 0.66 21.14 -15.45
CA GLU A 479 1.60 22.27 -15.37
C GLU A 479 1.02 23.38 -14.48
N ASP A 480 0.81 24.57 -15.03
CA ASP A 480 0.28 25.75 -14.35
C ASP A 480 -1.26 25.80 -14.30
N GLU A 481 -1.96 24.91 -15.01
CA GLU A 481 -3.41 24.86 -15.00
C GLU A 481 -3.97 24.18 -13.75
N THR A 482 -5.19 24.54 -13.36
CA THR A 482 -5.86 23.84 -12.25
C THR A 482 -6.21 22.41 -12.65
N CYS A 483 -5.66 21.45 -11.90
CA CYS A 483 -6.01 20.04 -12.05
C CYS A 483 -7.34 19.70 -11.36
N VAL A 484 -8.13 18.86 -12.02
CA VAL A 484 -9.41 18.37 -11.50
C VAL A 484 -9.55 16.87 -11.79
N GLU A 485 -9.84 16.10 -10.74
CA GLU A 485 -10.23 14.70 -10.87
C GLU A 485 -11.73 14.58 -11.20
N VAL A 486 -12.03 13.91 -12.32
CA VAL A 486 -13.39 13.64 -12.78
C VAL A 486 -13.63 12.14 -12.75
N ASN A 487 -14.39 11.69 -11.75
CA ASN A 487 -14.79 10.28 -11.62
C ASN A 487 -15.90 9.97 -12.64
N LYS A 488 -15.59 9.10 -13.61
CA LYS A 488 -16.54 8.55 -14.58
C LYS A 488 -16.69 7.05 -14.32
N GLU A 489 -17.87 6.64 -13.86
CA GLU A 489 -18.22 5.24 -13.54
C GLU A 489 -17.27 4.62 -12.50
N THR A 490 -16.18 3.99 -12.95
CA THR A 490 -15.19 3.24 -12.17
C THR A 490 -13.75 3.75 -12.31
N ARG A 491 -13.55 4.84 -13.05
CA ARG A 491 -12.22 5.42 -13.30
C ARG A 491 -12.16 6.92 -13.02
N THR A 492 -10.96 7.37 -12.68
CA THR A 492 -10.62 8.77 -12.45
C THR A 492 -9.94 9.32 -13.69
N THR A 493 -10.49 10.37 -14.28
CA THR A 493 -9.82 11.10 -15.38
C THR A 493 -9.31 12.44 -14.87
N ILE A 494 -8.08 12.78 -15.23
CA ILE A 494 -7.50 14.10 -14.95
C ILE A 494 -7.95 15.09 -16.02
N CYS A 495 -8.42 16.26 -15.61
CA CYS A 495 -8.63 17.38 -16.51
C CYS A 495 -7.87 18.62 -16.08
N CYS A 496 -7.13 19.18 -17.04
CA CYS A 496 -6.42 20.45 -16.92
C CYS A 496 -7.28 21.56 -17.52
N GLY A 497 -7.47 22.66 -16.77
CA GLY A 497 -8.14 23.85 -17.30
C GLY A 497 -9.64 23.67 -17.62
N CYS A 498 -10.26 22.54 -17.24
CA CYS A 498 -11.68 22.28 -17.47
C CYS A 498 -12.57 23.38 -16.85
N LEU A 499 -13.12 24.28 -17.70
CA LEU A 499 -14.19 25.23 -17.33
C LEU A 499 -15.44 24.53 -16.74
N VAL A 500 -15.56 23.22 -16.99
CA VAL A 500 -16.62 22.33 -16.53
C VAL A 500 -16.74 22.30 -15.00
N THR A 501 -15.67 22.62 -14.25
CA THR A 501 -15.73 22.62 -12.78
C THR A 501 -16.59 23.71 -12.19
N THR A 502 -16.63 24.91 -12.78
CA THR A 502 -17.54 25.92 -12.22
C THR A 502 -18.96 25.41 -12.29
N LEU A 503 -19.38 24.83 -13.41
CA LEU A 503 -20.74 24.34 -13.58
C LEU A 503 -21.01 23.04 -12.78
N VAL A 504 -20.13 22.04 -12.83
CA VAL A 504 -20.33 20.74 -12.15
C VAL A 504 -20.17 20.87 -10.63
N THR A 505 -19.22 21.67 -10.16
CA THR A 505 -19.08 21.97 -8.73
C THR A 505 -20.27 22.80 -8.24
N ILE A 506 -20.73 23.81 -9.00
CA ILE A 506 -21.99 24.50 -8.70
C ILE A 506 -23.16 23.52 -8.65
N ILE A 507 -23.30 22.60 -9.62
CA ILE A 507 -24.38 21.61 -9.63
C ILE A 507 -24.28 20.65 -8.43
N LYS A 508 -23.09 20.14 -8.09
CA LYS A 508 -22.87 19.27 -6.92
C LYS A 508 -23.18 20.01 -5.62
N SER A 509 -22.72 21.25 -5.47
CA SER A 509 -23.03 22.10 -4.32
C SER A 509 -24.52 22.43 -4.22
N LEU A 510 -25.18 22.73 -5.35
CA LEU A 510 -26.62 22.96 -5.41
C LEU A 510 -27.41 21.70 -5.06
N ASN A 511 -27.00 20.52 -5.52
CA ASN A 511 -27.62 19.24 -5.16
C ASN A 511 -27.46 18.92 -3.67
N LYS A 512 -26.30 19.20 -3.08
CA LYS A 512 -26.08 19.05 -1.64
C LYS A 512 -27.01 19.98 -0.84
N ILE A 513 -27.05 21.27 -1.20
CA ILE A 513 -27.96 22.25 -0.59
C ILE A 513 -29.42 21.83 -0.76
N PHE A 514 -29.80 21.33 -1.94
CA PHE A 514 -31.16 20.85 -2.21
C PHE A 514 -31.52 19.63 -1.35
N ASN A 515 -30.62 18.66 -1.20
CA ASN A 515 -30.84 17.47 -0.37
C ASN A 515 -30.93 17.80 1.13
N GLU A 516 -30.05 18.68 1.62
CA GLU A 516 -30.10 19.17 3.01
C GLU A 516 -31.40 19.93 3.27
N ASN A 517 -31.82 20.81 2.36
CA ASN A 517 -33.09 21.54 2.47
C ASN A 517 -34.31 20.61 2.35
N THR A 518 -34.24 19.56 1.54
CA THR A 518 -35.31 18.56 1.42
C THR A 518 -35.47 17.76 2.72
N LYS A 519 -34.36 17.44 3.39
CA LYS A 519 -34.39 16.80 4.71
C LYS A 519 -35.05 17.70 5.75
N TYR A 520 -34.64 18.97 5.84
CA TYR A 520 -35.27 19.97 6.71
C TYR A 520 -36.76 20.15 6.40
N PHE A 521 -37.13 20.15 5.13
CA PHE A 521 -38.53 20.29 4.71
C PHE A 521 -39.37 19.08 5.12
N ASN A 522 -38.86 17.86 4.97
CA ASN A 522 -39.56 16.64 5.39
C ASN A 522 -39.73 16.58 6.92
N GLU A 523 -38.73 17.02 7.68
CA GLU A 523 -38.85 17.15 9.14
C GLU A 523 -39.92 18.19 9.53
N TYR A 524 -39.93 19.35 8.86
CA TYR A 524 -40.92 20.39 9.10
C TYR A 524 -42.34 19.97 8.68
N ALA A 525 -42.51 19.29 7.55
CA ALA A 525 -43.80 18.79 7.08
C ALA A 525 -44.37 17.71 8.02
N ASN A 526 -43.52 16.84 8.56
CA ASN A 526 -43.92 15.85 9.56
C ASN A 526 -44.31 16.50 10.90
N ALA A 527 -43.65 17.59 11.29
CA ALA A 527 -44.05 18.39 12.45
C ALA A 527 -45.37 19.15 12.22
N ALA A 528 -45.56 19.71 11.02
CA ALA A 528 -46.74 20.46 10.66
C ALA A 528 -48.01 19.59 10.60
N ASN A 529 -47.93 18.33 10.14
CA ASN A 529 -49.07 17.39 10.16
C ASN A 529 -49.57 17.05 11.57
N LYS A 530 -48.78 17.31 12.63
CA LYS A 530 -49.20 17.17 14.03
C LYS A 530 -49.93 18.40 14.57
N SER A 531 -49.91 19.53 13.86
CA SER A 531 -50.56 20.78 14.29
C SER A 531 -51.63 21.21 13.28
N LYS A 532 -52.83 21.58 13.74
CA LYS A 532 -53.86 22.21 12.90
C LYS A 532 -53.41 23.61 12.48
N MET A 533 -52.46 23.70 11.55
CA MET A 533 -51.95 24.97 11.05
C MET A 533 -52.73 25.40 9.80
N SER A 534 -53.13 26.66 9.78
CA SER A 534 -54.06 27.25 8.82
C SER A 534 -53.55 27.27 7.38
N LYS A 535 -54.46 27.06 6.43
CA LYS A 535 -54.29 27.08 4.95
C LYS A 535 -53.65 28.36 4.34
N LEU A 536 -53.26 29.35 5.13
CA LEU A 536 -52.78 30.65 4.63
C LEU A 536 -51.30 30.67 4.21
N SER A 537 -50.51 29.65 4.55
CA SER A 537 -49.04 29.67 4.33
C SER A 537 -48.56 28.95 3.05
N LEU A 538 -49.41 28.18 2.36
CA LEU A 538 -48.99 27.45 1.15
C LEU A 538 -48.85 28.36 -0.08
N GLY A 539 -49.57 29.49 -0.13
CA GLY A 539 -49.55 30.39 -1.28
C GLY A 539 -48.17 31.01 -1.51
N ASN A 540 -47.53 31.52 -0.45
CA ASN A 540 -46.22 32.15 -0.54
C ASN A 540 -45.10 31.17 -0.93
N PHE A 541 -45.27 29.88 -0.61
CA PHE A 541 -44.29 28.85 -0.95
C PHE A 541 -44.18 28.64 -2.47
N TRP A 542 -45.32 28.58 -3.18
CA TRP A 542 -45.32 28.42 -4.64
C TRP A 542 -44.70 29.61 -5.36
N TYR A 543 -44.83 30.83 -4.82
CA TYR A 543 -44.17 32.01 -5.37
C TYR A 543 -42.64 31.94 -5.21
N VAL A 544 -42.15 31.48 -4.06
CA VAL A 544 -40.69 31.28 -3.84
C VAL A 544 -40.14 30.20 -4.76
N LEU A 545 -40.85 29.07 -4.89
CA LEU A 545 -40.43 27.98 -5.77
C LEU A 545 -40.43 28.42 -7.24
N ALA A 546 -41.46 29.14 -7.69
CA ALA A 546 -41.53 29.67 -9.05
C ALA A 546 -40.42 30.68 -9.33
N ALA A 547 -40.06 31.53 -8.36
CA ALA A 547 -38.95 32.48 -8.48
C ALA A 547 -37.59 31.76 -8.63
N ILE A 548 -37.36 30.69 -7.86
CA ILE A 548 -36.14 29.87 -7.97
C ILE A 548 -36.05 29.20 -9.34
N VAL A 549 -37.14 28.59 -9.81
CA VAL A 549 -37.18 27.96 -11.14
C VAL A 549 -36.93 28.97 -12.26
N ALA A 550 -37.52 30.17 -12.17
CA ALA A 550 -37.30 31.23 -13.15
C ALA A 550 -35.84 31.71 -13.17
N ALA A 551 -35.21 31.86 -12.00
CA ALA A 551 -33.80 32.25 -11.89
C ALA A 551 -32.86 31.20 -12.51
N LEU A 552 -33.12 29.91 -12.24
CA LEU A 552 -32.35 28.80 -12.83
C LEU A 552 -32.50 28.75 -14.36
N PHE A 553 -33.70 28.99 -14.87
CA PHE A 553 -33.94 29.04 -16.32
C PHE A 553 -33.19 30.19 -16.99
N LEU A 554 -33.23 31.40 -16.41
CA LEU A 554 -32.50 32.56 -16.93
C LEU A 554 -30.98 32.34 -16.92
N PHE A 555 -30.45 31.69 -15.87
CA PHE A 555 -29.04 31.33 -15.79
C PHE A 555 -28.65 30.34 -16.90
N ALA A 556 -29.45 29.30 -17.14
CA ALA A 556 -29.20 28.33 -18.22
C ALA A 556 -29.19 28.99 -19.61
N VAL A 557 -30.10 29.94 -19.86
CA VAL A 557 -30.14 30.71 -21.11
C VAL A 557 -28.87 31.56 -21.29
N MET A 558 -28.41 32.23 -20.22
CA MET A 558 -27.17 33.03 -20.25
C MET A 558 -25.94 32.17 -20.57
N VAL A 559 -25.82 31.00 -19.94
CA VAL A 559 -24.72 30.04 -20.22
C VAL A 559 -24.77 29.56 -21.67
N GLY A 560 -25.97 29.26 -22.21
CA GLY A 560 -26.14 28.89 -23.61
C GLY A 560 -25.68 29.97 -24.60
N PHE A 561 -25.94 31.24 -24.29
CA PHE A 561 -25.45 32.36 -25.11
C PHE A 561 -23.92 32.51 -25.08
N ILE A 562 -23.30 32.32 -23.91
CA ILE A 562 -21.84 32.38 -23.76
C ILE A 562 -21.16 31.24 -24.53
N MET A 563 -21.69 30.01 -24.44
CA MET A 563 -21.15 28.87 -25.18
C MET A 563 -21.29 29.05 -26.69
N LYS A 564 -22.44 29.58 -27.15
CA LYS A 564 -22.66 29.85 -28.59
C LYS A 564 -21.75 30.93 -29.15
N LYS A 565 -21.31 31.89 -28.33
CA LYS A 565 -20.37 32.93 -28.74
C LYS A 565 -18.95 32.37 -28.93
N LYS A 566 -18.47 31.51 -28.02
CA LYS A 566 -17.13 30.92 -28.13
C LYS A 566 -16.98 29.86 -29.24
N LEU A 567 -18.04 29.16 -29.62
CA LEU A 567 -18.01 28.21 -30.74
C LEU A 567 -17.96 28.88 -32.12
N LYS A 568 -18.08 30.20 -32.19
CA LYS A 568 -18.08 30.94 -33.46
C LYS A 568 -16.73 31.62 -33.80
N ASP A 569 -15.79 31.60 -32.87
CA ASP A 569 -14.45 32.18 -33.03
C ASP A 569 -13.31 31.21 -33.47
N PRO A 570 -13.49 29.90 -33.75
CA PRO A 570 -12.35 29.07 -34.16
C PRO A 570 -11.85 29.37 -35.59
N GLU A 571 -12.69 29.88 -36.50
CA GLU A 571 -12.26 30.21 -37.87
C GLU A 571 -11.40 31.48 -37.96
N GLU A 572 -11.54 32.45 -37.05
CA GLU A 572 -10.70 33.67 -37.03
C GLU A 572 -9.32 33.43 -36.38
N ASN A 573 -9.22 32.48 -35.45
CA ASN A 573 -7.94 32.13 -34.83
C ASN A 573 -7.09 31.19 -35.70
N GLU A 574 -7.70 30.27 -36.45
CA GLU A 574 -6.96 29.39 -37.37
C GLU A 574 -6.34 30.16 -38.56
N GLN A 575 -6.90 31.32 -38.89
CA GLN A 575 -6.36 32.19 -39.94
C GLN A 575 -5.20 33.06 -39.45
N LYS A 576 -5.19 33.46 -38.16
CA LYS A 576 -4.07 34.17 -37.53
C LYS A 576 -2.87 33.27 -37.26
N GLU A 577 -3.09 32.04 -36.81
CA GLU A 577 -1.99 31.08 -36.61
C GLU A 577 -1.27 30.74 -37.93
N LYS A 578 -2.01 30.68 -39.05
CA LYS A 578 -1.41 30.46 -40.37
C LYS A 578 -0.66 31.68 -40.92
N GLU A 579 -0.96 32.89 -40.46
CA GLU A 579 -0.18 34.09 -40.81
C GLU A 579 1.12 34.16 -39.98
N GLU A 580 1.07 33.87 -38.68
CA GLU A 580 2.27 33.84 -37.82
C GLU A 580 3.22 32.67 -38.15
N GLU A 581 2.70 31.52 -38.60
CA GLU A 581 3.54 30.39 -39.03
C GLU A 581 4.28 30.68 -40.36
N ASN A 582 3.69 31.52 -41.23
CA ASN A 582 4.35 31.93 -42.48
C ASN A 582 5.42 33.02 -42.23
N GLU A 583 5.18 33.98 -41.33
CA GLU A 583 6.20 35.00 -40.98
C GLU A 583 7.44 34.37 -40.34
N ASN A 584 7.27 33.41 -39.43
CA ASN A 584 8.40 32.71 -38.80
C ASN A 584 9.18 31.80 -39.77
N LYS A 585 8.56 31.39 -40.87
CA LYS A 585 9.22 30.55 -41.88
C LYS A 585 10.10 31.38 -42.82
N GLU A 586 9.71 32.61 -43.11
CA GLU A 586 10.53 33.56 -43.87
C GLU A 586 11.76 34.03 -43.06
N GLU A 587 11.63 34.27 -41.75
CA GLU A 587 12.79 34.63 -40.90
C GLU A 587 13.84 33.50 -40.81
N ASN A 588 13.42 32.23 -40.73
CA ASN A 588 14.35 31.10 -40.66
C ASN A 588 15.06 30.82 -42.00
N GLU A 589 14.43 31.12 -43.14
CA GLU A 589 15.08 30.97 -44.46
C GLU A 589 16.14 32.05 -44.70
N GLU A 590 15.97 33.27 -44.16
CA GLU A 590 16.99 34.33 -44.20
C GLU A 590 18.21 34.02 -43.30
N GLU A 591 17.99 33.44 -42.12
CA GLU A 591 19.09 33.10 -41.19
C GLU A 591 19.94 31.93 -41.73
N THR A 592 19.32 30.96 -42.41
CA THR A 592 20.02 29.83 -43.02
C THR A 592 20.85 30.25 -44.25
N GLN A 593 20.46 31.32 -44.94
CA GLN A 593 21.23 31.87 -46.07
C GLN A 593 22.45 32.68 -45.61
N LEU A 594 22.41 33.27 -44.41
CA LEU A 594 23.55 34.02 -43.87
C LEU A 594 24.69 33.12 -43.36
N GLU A 595 24.37 31.92 -42.85
CA GLU A 595 25.40 30.98 -42.39
C GLU A 595 26.18 30.31 -43.55
N ALA A 596 25.54 30.13 -44.71
CA ALA A 596 26.16 29.51 -45.89
C ALA A 596 27.24 30.39 -46.56
N ASP A 597 27.19 31.72 -46.39
CA ASP A 597 28.15 32.66 -46.97
C ASP A 597 29.38 32.91 -46.08
N THR A 598 29.47 32.29 -44.89
CA THR A 598 30.57 32.45 -43.94
C THR A 598 31.60 31.30 -43.92
N GLU A 599 31.45 30.28 -44.77
CA GLU A 599 32.36 29.12 -44.84
C GLU A 599 33.23 29.02 -46.11
N ASP A 600 33.40 30.11 -46.90
CA ASP A 600 34.32 30.16 -48.06
C ASP A 600 35.58 31.03 -47.82
#